data_AF-A0A016UJR3-F1
#
_entry.id   AF-A0A016UJR3-F1
#
_cell.length_a   1.000
_cell.length_b   1.000
_cell.length_c   1.000
_cell.angle_alpha   90.00
_cell.angle_beta   90.00
_cell.angle_gamma   90.00
#
_symmetry.space_group_name_H-M   'P 1'
#
loop_
_entity.id
_entity.type
_entity.pdbx_description
1 polymer ?
#
loop_
_entity_poly.entity_id
_entity_poly.type
_entity_poly.pdbx_seq_one_letter_code
_entity_poly.pdbx_strand_id
1 'polypeptide(L)'
;MLEKLIQRRRAGAVAVLITPNAPIAFDRGLRACHMTSAWDFYKPIGKLSTEYPTVDGPVSLQSYMIALDGCYRSYKEKVLRISEQNISLSSFSAAMFHSPFTRMVQKALARLSYRDYECGASACDSLYSKLGTLAASSFEDREVMKCLLKGSEELWKNKTCPYLELNRRIGNMYTPSLFAQLVAYIASGHSDELNRILFFAYGSGSAAAMFSATLNVSSSVYQRMMEISRRAIARLGERHICTPDQYTDALKMREEFLASDG
;
A
#
# COMPACT_ATOMS: atom_id res chain seq x y z
N MET A 1 13.56 20.12 -10.76
CA MET A 1 12.75 18.87 -10.81
C MET A 1 13.56 17.65 -10.39
N LEU A 2 14.84 17.54 -10.79
CA LEU A 2 15.77 16.47 -10.38
C LEU A 2 15.98 16.36 -8.86
N GLU A 3 16.15 17.47 -8.13
CA GLU A 3 16.38 17.45 -6.66
C GLU A 3 15.26 16.77 -5.85
N LYS A 4 13.99 16.88 -6.29
CA LYS A 4 12.85 16.22 -5.62
C LYS A 4 12.79 14.71 -5.92
N LEU A 5 13.41 14.25 -7.00
CA LEU A 5 13.51 12.83 -7.38
C LEU A 5 14.69 12.14 -6.68
N ILE A 6 15.81 12.86 -6.51
CA ILE A 6 17.00 12.40 -5.75
C ILE A 6 16.61 12.02 -4.31
N GLN A 7 15.70 12.76 -3.68
CA GLN A 7 15.31 12.57 -2.27
C GLN A 7 14.42 11.34 -1.98
N ARG A 8 14.06 10.52 -2.99
CA ARG A 8 13.10 9.40 -2.84
C ARG A 8 13.70 8.00 -3.04
N ARG A 9 15.01 7.89 -3.28
CA ARG A 9 15.66 6.57 -3.48
C ARG A 9 15.83 5.87 -2.15
N ARG A 10 15.10 4.77 -1.97
CA ARG A 10 15.07 3.94 -0.76
C ARG A 10 15.13 2.48 -1.19
N ALA A 11 15.60 1.64 -0.29
CA ALA A 11 15.81 0.23 -0.57
C ALA A 11 15.30 -0.61 0.59
N GLY A 12 14.88 -1.81 0.27
CA GLY A 12 14.46 -2.82 1.23
C GLY A 12 14.14 -4.12 0.51
N ALA A 13 14.09 -5.20 1.28
CA ALA A 13 13.70 -6.50 0.80
C ALA A 13 12.87 -7.19 1.88
N VAL A 14 11.91 -8.02 1.46
CA VAL A 14 11.14 -8.90 2.35
C VAL A 14 11.19 -10.29 1.75
N ALA A 15 11.58 -11.27 2.56
CA ALA A 15 11.51 -12.68 2.21
C ALA A 15 10.30 -13.32 2.89
N VAL A 16 9.55 -14.13 2.16
CA VAL A 16 8.34 -14.80 2.65
C VAL A 16 8.50 -16.30 2.42
N LEU A 17 8.45 -17.08 3.51
CA LEU A 17 8.40 -18.53 3.44
C LEU A 17 6.94 -18.99 3.33
N ILE A 18 6.59 -19.64 2.23
CA ILE A 18 5.23 -20.13 1.97
C ILE A 18 5.16 -21.62 2.31
N THR A 19 4.24 -21.99 3.20
CA THR A 19 4.08 -23.37 3.68
C THR A 19 2.59 -23.72 3.90
N PRO A 20 2.22 -25.00 3.87
CA PRO A 20 0.93 -25.45 4.37
C PRO A 20 0.76 -25.10 5.86
N ASN A 21 -0.49 -24.91 6.31
CA ASN A 21 -0.82 -24.60 7.72
C ASN A 21 -0.13 -23.34 8.27
N ALA A 22 0.18 -22.37 7.39
CA ALA A 22 0.77 -21.11 7.78
C ALA A 22 -0.17 -20.31 8.71
N PRO A 23 0.36 -19.58 9.70
CA PRO A 23 -0.44 -18.74 10.59
C PRO A 23 -1.06 -17.52 9.89
N ILE A 24 -0.65 -17.23 8.65
CA ILE A 24 -1.26 -16.22 7.78
C ILE A 24 -1.66 -16.95 6.51
N ALA A 25 -2.95 -17.23 6.37
CA ALA A 25 -3.49 -18.02 5.27
C ALA A 25 -4.23 -17.09 4.28
N PHE A 26 -3.80 -17.07 3.02
CA PHE A 26 -4.53 -16.34 1.99
C PHE A 26 -5.91 -16.94 1.75
N ASP A 27 -6.91 -16.07 1.64
CA ASP A 27 -8.28 -16.49 1.41
C ASP A 27 -8.46 -17.01 -0.02
N ARG A 28 -8.73 -18.31 -0.14
CA ARG A 28 -8.81 -19.00 -1.43
C ARG A 28 -9.95 -18.45 -2.30
N GLY A 29 -9.66 -18.23 -3.58
CA GLY A 29 -10.65 -17.67 -4.53
C GLY A 29 -10.86 -16.16 -4.44
N LEU A 30 -10.32 -15.49 -3.40
CA LEU A 30 -10.53 -14.07 -3.12
C LEU A 30 -9.34 -13.21 -3.57
N ARG A 31 -8.90 -13.39 -4.82
CA ARG A 31 -7.93 -12.51 -5.49
C ARG A 31 -8.60 -11.79 -6.65
N ALA A 32 -8.60 -10.48 -6.66
CA ALA A 32 -9.16 -9.65 -7.73
C ALA A 32 -8.06 -8.81 -8.39
N CYS A 33 -7.88 -8.96 -9.69
CA CYS A 33 -6.84 -8.25 -10.44
C CYS A 33 -7.47 -7.17 -11.33
N HIS A 34 -6.74 -6.08 -11.53
CA HIS A 34 -7.06 -5.05 -12.50
C HIS A 34 -5.78 -4.72 -13.26
N MET A 35 -5.81 -4.83 -14.59
CA MET A 35 -4.66 -4.59 -15.46
C MET A 35 -5.10 -3.72 -16.62
N THR A 36 -4.34 -2.67 -16.90
CA THR A 36 -4.60 -1.73 -18.00
C THR A 36 -3.28 -1.31 -18.62
N SER A 37 -3.29 -0.91 -19.88
CA SER A 37 -2.11 -0.29 -20.49
C SER A 37 -2.04 1.18 -20.05
N ALA A 38 -0.95 1.56 -19.38
CA ALA A 38 -0.71 2.91 -18.89
C ALA A 38 0.78 3.25 -18.96
N TRP A 39 1.10 4.47 -19.35
CA TRP A 39 2.48 4.99 -19.42
C TRP A 39 2.77 5.91 -18.24
N ASP A 40 2.31 5.54 -17.06
CA ASP A 40 2.33 6.38 -15.87
C ASP A 40 3.71 6.39 -15.18
N PHE A 41 4.35 5.23 -15.12
CA PHE A 41 5.73 5.08 -14.67
C PHE A 41 6.33 3.84 -15.32
N TYR A 42 7.46 4.01 -15.98
CA TYR A 42 8.14 2.93 -16.70
C TYR A 42 9.64 3.20 -16.81
N LYS A 43 10.41 2.15 -17.10
CA LYS A 43 11.86 2.23 -17.34
C LYS A 43 12.14 1.79 -18.78
N PRO A 44 12.13 2.71 -19.75
CA PRO A 44 12.38 2.34 -21.14
C PRO A 44 13.84 1.89 -21.29
N ILE A 45 14.04 0.82 -22.07
CA ILE A 45 15.39 0.37 -22.45
C ILE A 45 15.77 1.16 -23.71
N GLY A 46 16.80 2.00 -23.60
CA GLY A 46 17.31 2.84 -24.69
C GLY A 46 18.81 2.64 -24.91
N LYS A 47 19.40 3.45 -25.81
CA LYS A 47 20.86 3.40 -26.11
C LYS A 47 21.74 3.67 -24.88
N LEU A 48 21.30 4.53 -23.97
CA LEU A 48 21.83 4.63 -22.61
C LEU A 48 20.76 4.12 -21.65
N SER A 49 20.98 2.93 -21.07
CA SER A 49 20.10 2.42 -20.03
C SER A 49 20.39 3.19 -18.73
N THR A 50 19.38 3.87 -18.20
CA THR A 50 19.51 4.57 -16.92
C THR A 50 18.68 3.87 -15.85
N GLU A 51 19.10 3.95 -14.59
CA GLU A 51 18.30 3.44 -13.47
C GLU A 51 17.00 4.24 -13.26
N TYR A 52 16.97 5.47 -13.78
CA TYR A 52 15.91 6.45 -13.58
C TYR A 52 14.67 6.11 -14.42
N PRO A 53 13.49 6.09 -13.78
CA PRO A 53 12.23 5.89 -14.50
C PRO A 53 11.78 7.18 -15.19
N THR A 54 11.06 7.01 -16.29
CA THR A 54 10.15 8.03 -16.78
C THR A 54 8.89 7.99 -15.93
N VAL A 55 8.45 9.13 -15.42
CA VAL A 55 7.29 9.23 -14.51
C VAL A 55 6.41 10.41 -14.87
N ASP A 56 5.12 10.13 -15.04
CA ASP A 56 4.05 11.11 -15.04
C ASP A 56 3.30 11.01 -13.71
N GLY A 57 3.58 11.96 -12.81
CA GLY A 57 3.06 11.96 -11.44
C GLY A 57 1.52 11.96 -11.37
N PRO A 58 0.83 12.93 -11.98
CA PRO A 58 -0.64 12.97 -12.04
C PRO A 58 -1.24 11.68 -12.62
N VAL A 59 -0.73 11.21 -13.76
CA VAL A 59 -1.25 9.99 -14.40
C VAL A 59 -1.03 8.77 -13.48
N SER A 60 0.11 8.68 -12.80
CA SER A 60 0.39 7.57 -11.87
C SER A 60 -0.54 7.55 -10.66
N LEU A 61 -0.89 8.73 -10.13
CA LEU A 61 -1.90 8.82 -9.07
C LEU A 61 -3.29 8.38 -9.56
N GLN A 62 -3.67 8.79 -10.77
CA GLN A 62 -4.94 8.40 -11.36
C GLN A 62 -5.00 6.90 -11.66
N SER A 63 -3.96 6.34 -12.30
CA SER A 63 -3.86 4.90 -12.59
C SER A 63 -3.94 4.05 -11.33
N TYR A 64 -3.29 4.48 -10.24
CA TYR A 64 -3.43 3.82 -8.93
C TYR A 64 -4.88 3.80 -8.45
N MET A 65 -5.59 4.94 -8.50
CA MET A 65 -6.98 5.03 -8.01
C MET A 65 -7.96 4.23 -8.86
N ILE A 66 -7.78 4.22 -10.19
CA ILE A 66 -8.57 3.39 -11.12
C ILE A 66 -8.38 1.91 -10.79
N ALA A 67 -7.12 1.48 -10.63
CA ALA A 67 -6.81 0.10 -10.30
C ALA A 67 -7.34 -0.30 -8.91
N LEU A 68 -7.28 0.60 -7.94
CA LEU A 68 -7.83 0.41 -6.60
C LEU A 68 -9.35 0.17 -6.65
N ASP A 69 -10.09 1.03 -7.34
CA ASP A 69 -11.54 0.89 -7.53
C ASP A 69 -11.89 -0.43 -8.24
N GLY A 70 -11.19 -0.73 -9.34
CA GLY A 70 -11.40 -1.94 -10.12
C GLY A 70 -11.17 -3.21 -9.30
N CYS A 71 -10.05 -3.26 -8.57
CA CYS A 71 -9.73 -4.36 -7.68
C CYS A 71 -10.74 -4.50 -6.54
N TYR A 72 -11.15 -3.41 -5.88
CA TYR A 72 -12.07 -3.48 -4.75
C TYR A 72 -13.46 -3.95 -5.17
N ARG A 73 -13.99 -3.40 -6.27
CA ARG A 73 -15.27 -3.83 -6.84
C ARG A 73 -15.26 -5.33 -7.14
N SER A 74 -14.27 -5.80 -7.91
CA SER A 74 -14.17 -7.22 -8.26
C SER A 74 -13.89 -8.12 -7.06
N TYR A 75 -13.22 -7.62 -6.03
CA TYR A 75 -13.02 -8.35 -4.78
C TYR A 75 -14.36 -8.51 -4.02
N LYS A 76 -15.14 -7.44 -3.85
CA LYS A 76 -16.48 -7.47 -3.24
C LYS A 76 -17.44 -8.39 -4.00
N GLU A 77 -17.47 -8.31 -5.33
CA GLU A 77 -18.27 -9.20 -6.20
C GLU A 77 -17.89 -10.68 -5.98
N LYS A 78 -16.59 -11.00 -5.85
CA LYS A 78 -16.13 -12.37 -5.59
C LYS A 78 -16.51 -12.85 -4.19
N VAL A 79 -16.39 -12.01 -3.17
CA VAL A 79 -16.80 -12.34 -1.81
C VAL A 79 -18.30 -12.61 -1.75
N LEU A 80 -19.12 -11.72 -2.32
CA LEU A 80 -20.57 -11.90 -2.39
C LEU A 80 -20.94 -13.23 -3.08
N ARG A 81 -20.27 -13.55 -4.19
CA ARG A 81 -20.52 -14.81 -4.92
C ARG A 81 -20.09 -16.07 -4.16
N ILE A 82 -19.04 -16.02 -3.36
CA ILE A 82 -18.45 -17.20 -2.71
C ILE A 82 -19.01 -17.44 -1.31
N SER A 83 -19.25 -16.37 -0.55
CA SER A 83 -19.66 -16.44 0.86
C SER A 83 -20.99 -15.77 1.15
N GLU A 84 -21.69 -15.24 0.14
CA GLU A 84 -22.99 -14.55 0.27
C GLU A 84 -22.96 -13.37 1.27
N GLN A 85 -21.77 -12.82 1.52
CA GLN A 85 -21.57 -11.71 2.44
C GLN A 85 -21.27 -10.43 1.69
N ASN A 86 -21.96 -9.36 2.09
CA ASN A 86 -21.55 -8.01 1.76
C ASN A 86 -20.45 -7.58 2.73
N ILE A 87 -19.32 -7.15 2.18
CA ILE A 87 -18.16 -6.70 2.97
C ILE A 87 -17.88 -5.22 2.75
N SER A 88 -17.20 -4.64 3.73
CA SER A 88 -16.65 -3.29 3.68
C SER A 88 -15.29 -3.27 4.38
N LEU A 89 -14.68 -2.09 4.51
CA LEU A 89 -13.48 -1.91 5.31
C LEU A 89 -13.66 -2.33 6.78
N SER A 90 -14.89 -2.37 7.31
CA SER A 90 -15.14 -2.85 8.68
C SER A 90 -14.95 -4.36 8.82
N SER A 91 -15.01 -5.12 7.72
CA SER A 91 -14.83 -6.58 7.70
C SER A 91 -13.36 -7.04 7.83
N PHE A 92 -12.41 -6.10 7.97
CA PHE A 92 -10.98 -6.38 8.07
C PHE A 92 -10.38 -5.72 9.31
N SER A 93 -9.49 -6.40 10.01
CA SER A 93 -8.68 -5.86 11.11
C SER A 93 -7.78 -4.71 10.61
N ALA A 94 -7.22 -4.87 9.41
CA ALA A 94 -6.37 -3.87 8.77
C ALA A 94 -6.52 -3.86 7.24
N ALA A 95 -6.24 -2.71 6.64
CA ALA A 95 -6.13 -2.56 5.20
C ALA A 95 -4.72 -2.04 4.84
N MET A 96 -4.02 -2.81 4.02
CA MET A 96 -2.64 -2.58 3.60
C MET A 96 -2.57 -2.25 2.12
N PHE A 97 -1.73 -1.29 1.76
CA PHE A 97 -1.67 -0.80 0.39
C PHE A 97 -0.22 -0.65 -0.07
N HIS A 98 0.07 -0.84 -1.35
CA HIS A 98 1.36 -0.42 -1.88
C HIS A 98 1.61 1.07 -1.55
N SER A 99 2.74 1.36 -0.91
CA SER A 99 3.02 2.67 -0.33
C SER A 99 4.20 3.35 -1.03
N PRO A 100 3.98 4.08 -2.14
CA PRO A 100 5.01 4.94 -2.72
C PRO A 100 5.34 6.12 -1.78
N PHE A 101 4.35 6.56 -1.00
CA PHE A 101 4.49 7.48 0.12
C PHE A 101 3.22 7.38 0.99
N THR A 102 3.34 7.64 2.29
CA THR A 102 2.25 7.40 3.27
C THR A 102 0.98 8.19 2.98
N ARG A 103 1.11 9.41 2.42
CA ARG A 103 -0.05 10.22 2.02
C ARG A 103 -0.87 9.55 0.91
N MET A 104 -0.24 8.76 0.02
CA MET A 104 -0.98 8.01 -1.01
C MET A 104 -1.87 6.95 -0.38
N VAL A 105 -1.33 6.22 0.60
CA VAL A 105 -2.06 5.19 1.35
C VAL A 105 -3.28 5.79 2.05
N GLN A 106 -3.13 6.98 2.66
CA GLN A 106 -4.25 7.68 3.28
C GLN A 106 -5.35 8.03 2.28
N LYS A 107 -4.99 8.51 1.08
CA LYS A 107 -5.95 8.78 0.01
C LYS A 107 -6.65 7.49 -0.47
N ALA A 108 -5.91 6.39 -0.58
CA ALA A 108 -6.44 5.09 -1.01
C ALA A 108 -7.49 4.56 -0.03
N LEU A 109 -7.21 4.59 1.28
CA LEU A 109 -8.19 4.20 2.29
C LEU A 109 -9.42 5.10 2.26
N ALA A 110 -9.23 6.41 2.12
CA ALA A 110 -10.33 7.37 2.01
C ALA A 110 -11.23 7.08 0.79
N ARG A 111 -10.63 6.68 -0.34
CA ARG A 111 -11.38 6.24 -1.54
C ARG A 111 -12.22 5.00 -1.26
N LEU A 112 -11.63 3.97 -0.66
CA LEU A 112 -12.36 2.74 -0.33
C LEU A 112 -13.50 2.99 0.68
N SER A 113 -13.27 3.85 1.68
CA SER A 113 -14.29 4.28 2.64
C SER A 113 -15.49 4.93 1.95
N TYR A 114 -15.23 5.81 0.99
CA TYR A 114 -16.29 6.42 0.20
C TYR A 114 -17.02 5.42 -0.70
N ARG A 115 -16.31 4.44 -1.27
CA ARG A 115 -16.93 3.34 -2.03
C ARG A 115 -17.86 2.50 -1.17
N ASP A 116 -17.50 2.25 0.08
CA ASP A 116 -18.38 1.54 1.00
C ASP A 116 -19.63 2.36 1.34
N TYR A 117 -19.48 3.67 1.49
CA TYR A 117 -20.62 4.58 1.62
C TYR A 117 -21.54 4.54 0.38
N GLU A 118 -21.01 4.62 -0.83
CA GLU A 118 -21.80 4.54 -2.08
C GLU A 118 -22.56 3.21 -2.20
N CYS A 119 -22.02 2.12 -1.65
CA CYS A 119 -22.68 0.82 -1.60
C CYS A 119 -23.64 0.64 -0.40
N GLY A 120 -23.85 1.67 0.43
CA GLY A 120 -24.69 1.58 1.63
C GLY A 120 -24.10 0.74 2.77
N ALA A 121 -22.81 0.43 2.73
CA ALA A 121 -22.12 -0.46 3.66
C ALA A 121 -21.46 0.26 4.86
N SER A 122 -21.60 1.59 4.94
CA SER A 122 -21.13 2.42 6.05
C SER A 122 -22.26 3.32 6.56
N ALA A 123 -22.35 3.49 7.87
CA ALA A 123 -23.24 4.50 8.46
C ALA A 123 -22.88 5.89 7.92
N CYS A 124 -23.92 6.66 7.63
CA CYS A 124 -23.86 7.92 6.91
C CYS A 124 -23.00 8.96 7.66
N ASP A 125 -21.78 9.21 7.19
CA ASP A 125 -21.09 10.44 7.57
C ASP A 125 -21.74 11.60 6.80
N SER A 126 -22.28 12.58 7.52
CA SER A 126 -22.80 13.85 6.99
C SER A 126 -21.85 14.56 6.01
N LEU A 127 -20.57 14.19 6.02
CA LEU A 127 -19.56 14.67 5.08
C LEU A 127 -19.70 14.03 3.69
N TYR A 128 -19.96 12.72 3.62
CA TYR A 128 -20.07 12.00 2.34
C TYR A 128 -21.37 12.31 1.59
N SER A 129 -22.45 12.66 2.29
CA SER A 129 -23.72 13.05 1.67
C SER A 129 -23.63 14.30 0.80
N LYS A 130 -22.61 15.14 1.03
CA LYS A 130 -22.33 16.33 0.21
C LYS A 130 -21.58 15.99 -1.08
N LEU A 131 -21.09 14.76 -1.22
CA LEU A 131 -20.35 14.28 -2.36
C LEU A 131 -21.26 13.40 -3.23
N GLY A 132 -21.46 13.79 -4.49
CA GLY A 132 -22.04 12.90 -5.51
C GLY A 132 -21.02 11.91 -6.05
N THR A 133 -21.39 11.11 -7.04
CA THR A 133 -20.52 10.09 -7.65
C THR A 133 -19.16 10.66 -8.08
N LEU A 134 -18.08 10.11 -7.54
CA LEU A 134 -16.73 10.60 -7.77
C LEU A 134 -15.98 9.78 -8.83
N ALA A 135 -15.47 10.46 -9.85
CA ALA A 135 -14.55 9.89 -10.84
C ALA A 135 -13.12 9.79 -10.29
N ALA A 136 -12.22 9.08 -10.99
CA ALA A 136 -10.81 8.99 -10.60
C ALA A 136 -10.08 10.34 -10.65
N SER A 137 -10.50 11.25 -11.53
CA SER A 137 -9.98 12.63 -11.59
C SER A 137 -10.43 13.49 -10.39
N SER A 138 -11.54 13.13 -9.73
CA SER A 138 -12.03 13.86 -8.55
C SER A 138 -11.06 13.83 -7.35
N PHE A 139 -10.04 12.97 -7.38
CA PHE A 139 -8.98 12.88 -6.34
C PHE A 139 -7.92 13.98 -6.45
N GLU A 140 -7.98 14.78 -7.51
CA GLU A 140 -7.18 16.00 -7.66
C GLU A 140 -7.85 17.22 -7.03
N ASP A 141 -9.19 17.19 -6.90
CA ASP A 141 -9.94 18.26 -6.25
C ASP A 141 -9.62 18.29 -4.74
N ARG A 142 -9.15 19.46 -4.30
CA ARG A 142 -8.69 19.67 -2.93
C ARG A 142 -9.81 19.56 -1.90
N GLU A 143 -11.01 20.05 -2.21
CA GLU A 143 -12.14 20.04 -1.28
C GLU A 143 -12.77 18.65 -1.20
N VAL A 144 -12.89 17.95 -2.34
CA VAL A 144 -13.29 16.54 -2.36
C VAL A 144 -12.32 15.72 -1.52
N MET A 145 -11.01 15.86 -1.75
CA MET A 145 -10.01 15.11 -0.98
C MET A 145 -10.04 15.44 0.51
N LYS A 146 -10.22 16.70 0.88
CA LYS A 146 -10.35 17.10 2.29
C LYS A 146 -11.56 16.45 2.96
N CYS A 147 -12.69 16.41 2.26
CA CYS A 147 -13.90 15.74 2.73
C CYS A 147 -13.67 14.23 2.93
N LEU A 148 -13.10 13.57 1.91
CA LEU A 148 -12.79 12.14 1.93
C LEU A 148 -11.86 11.75 3.09
N LEU A 149 -10.79 12.53 3.29
CA LEU A 149 -9.81 12.30 4.34
C LEU A 149 -10.41 12.49 5.74
N LYS A 150 -11.30 13.49 5.90
CA LYS A 150 -11.98 13.73 7.18
C LYS A 150 -12.97 12.61 7.49
N GLY A 151 -13.80 12.20 6.52
CA GLY A 151 -14.78 11.14 6.73
C GLY A 151 -14.20 9.73 6.90
N SER A 152 -12.91 9.54 6.59
CA SER A 152 -12.20 8.28 6.79
C SER A 152 -11.20 8.32 7.95
N GLU A 153 -11.21 9.38 8.78
CA GLU A 153 -10.17 9.62 9.77
C GLU A 153 -10.08 8.51 10.83
N GLU A 154 -11.21 7.99 11.31
CA GLU A 154 -11.25 6.91 12.29
C GLU A 154 -10.74 5.59 11.70
N LEU A 155 -11.22 5.23 10.50
CA LEU A 155 -10.72 4.06 9.77
C LEU A 155 -9.21 4.17 9.53
N TRP A 156 -8.73 5.37 9.19
CA TRP A 156 -7.30 5.64 9.01
C TRP A 156 -6.50 5.38 10.27
N LYS A 157 -6.93 5.92 11.40
CA LYS A 157 -6.25 5.76 12.70
C LYS A 157 -6.20 4.29 13.15
N ASN A 158 -7.25 3.53 12.88
CA ASN A 158 -7.40 2.18 13.43
C ASN A 158 -6.90 1.06 12.49
N LYS A 159 -7.12 1.20 11.18
CA LYS A 159 -6.92 0.09 10.22
C LYS A 159 -5.66 0.19 9.36
N THR A 160 -5.00 1.35 9.32
CA THR A 160 -3.87 1.56 8.38
C THR A 160 -2.70 2.37 8.95
N CYS A 161 -2.96 3.53 9.57
CA CYS A 161 -1.92 4.46 10.03
C CYS A 161 -0.85 3.84 10.95
N PRO A 162 -1.21 3.00 11.95
CA PRO A 162 -0.24 2.42 12.87
C PRO A 162 0.78 1.52 12.16
N TYR A 163 0.37 0.88 11.07
CA TYR A 163 1.16 -0.12 10.35
C TYR A 163 2.10 0.48 9.30
N LEU A 164 2.17 1.81 9.20
CA LEU A 164 3.04 2.50 8.24
C LEU A 164 4.40 2.90 8.81
N GLU A 165 4.81 2.41 9.97
CA GLU A 165 6.08 2.80 10.60
C GLU A 165 7.29 2.56 9.68
N LEU A 166 7.43 1.35 9.15
CA LEU A 166 8.52 1.01 8.23
C LEU A 166 8.48 1.89 6.98
N ASN A 167 7.31 2.09 6.37
CA ASN A 167 7.16 2.95 5.19
C ASN A 167 7.50 4.42 5.49
N ARG A 168 7.22 4.91 6.70
CA ARG A 168 7.54 6.29 7.11
C ARG A 168 9.03 6.48 7.36
N ARG A 169 9.70 5.49 7.96
CA ARG A 169 11.11 5.56 8.37
C ARG A 169 12.10 5.09 7.30
N ILE A 170 11.65 4.26 6.35
CA ILE A 170 12.44 3.77 5.21
C ILE A 170 12.03 4.48 3.92
N GLY A 171 10.74 4.68 3.67
CA GLY A 171 10.21 5.21 2.41
C GLY A 171 9.86 4.11 1.38
N ASN A 172 9.83 4.45 0.08
CA ASN A 172 9.37 3.53 -0.95
C ASN A 172 10.41 2.45 -1.28
N MET A 173 10.12 1.21 -0.91
CA MET A 173 10.94 0.04 -1.23
C MET A 173 10.53 -0.66 -2.53
N TYR A 174 9.55 -0.13 -3.27
CA TYR A 174 8.87 -0.79 -4.40
C TYR A 174 8.08 -2.03 -3.95
N THR A 175 8.42 -3.21 -4.47
CA THR A 175 7.68 -4.45 -4.24
C THR A 175 7.48 -4.82 -2.75
N PRO A 176 8.45 -4.59 -1.83
CA PRO A 176 8.30 -4.90 -0.42
C PRO A 176 7.49 -3.86 0.36
N SER A 177 7.17 -2.70 -0.23
CA SER A 177 6.46 -1.61 0.46
C SER A 177 5.10 -2.03 1.04
N LEU A 178 4.43 -2.98 0.38
CA LEU A 178 3.17 -3.57 0.89
C LEU A 178 3.44 -4.43 2.12
N PHE A 179 4.41 -5.36 2.03
CA PHE A 179 4.70 -6.32 3.10
C PHE A 179 5.38 -5.69 4.31
N ALA A 180 5.98 -4.50 4.17
CA ALA A 180 6.45 -3.71 5.30
C ALA A 180 5.31 -3.35 6.28
N GLN A 181 4.09 -3.13 5.78
CA GLN A 181 2.92 -2.93 6.65
C GLN A 181 2.54 -4.21 7.39
N LEU A 182 2.70 -5.37 6.75
CA LEU A 182 2.44 -6.66 7.39
C LEU A 182 3.40 -6.91 8.56
N VAL A 183 4.69 -6.61 8.39
CA VAL A 183 5.67 -6.70 9.49
C VAL A 183 5.29 -5.76 10.64
N ALA A 184 4.91 -4.52 10.35
CA ALA A 184 4.47 -3.56 11.37
C ALA A 184 3.19 -3.99 12.09
N TYR A 185 2.22 -4.55 11.36
CA TYR A 185 1.00 -5.12 11.93
C TYR A 185 1.31 -6.28 12.87
N ILE A 186 2.13 -7.24 12.43
CA ILE A 186 2.52 -8.39 13.25
C ILE A 186 3.27 -7.93 14.51
N ALA A 187 4.17 -6.95 14.39
CA ALA A 187 4.92 -6.41 15.53
C ALA A 187 4.04 -5.71 16.58
N SER A 188 2.93 -5.10 16.14
CA SER A 188 2.00 -4.40 17.03
C SER A 188 1.31 -5.34 18.02
N GLY A 189 1.20 -6.63 17.68
CA GLY A 189 0.43 -7.59 18.49
C GLY A 189 -1.08 -7.32 18.45
N HIS A 190 -1.57 -6.57 17.45
CA HIS A 190 -3.00 -6.35 17.27
C HIS A 190 -3.76 -7.68 17.21
N SER A 191 -4.87 -7.73 17.92
CA SER A 191 -5.78 -8.86 17.96
C SER A 191 -7.20 -8.33 18.03
N ASP A 192 -8.06 -8.82 17.15
CA ASP A 192 -9.49 -8.60 17.17
C ASP A 192 -10.21 -9.87 16.68
N GLU A 193 -11.54 -9.89 16.75
CA GLU A 193 -12.32 -11.05 16.33
C GLU A 193 -12.32 -11.27 14.80
N LEU A 194 -11.91 -10.26 14.02
CA LEU A 194 -11.91 -10.34 12.57
C LEU A 194 -10.73 -11.16 12.06
N ASN A 195 -9.55 -10.98 12.67
CA ASN A 195 -8.29 -11.64 12.31
C ASN A 195 -8.04 -11.70 10.79
N ARG A 196 -8.38 -10.64 10.06
CA ARG A 196 -8.39 -10.64 8.60
C ARG A 196 -7.83 -9.35 8.04
N ILE A 197 -6.90 -9.47 7.10
CA ILE A 197 -6.20 -8.32 6.52
C ILE A 197 -6.55 -8.22 5.03
N LEU A 198 -6.86 -7.01 4.58
CA LEU A 198 -7.01 -6.68 3.17
C LEU A 198 -5.68 -6.14 2.63
N PHE A 199 -5.27 -6.61 1.46
CA PHE A 199 -4.06 -6.19 0.77
C PHE A 199 -4.39 -5.63 -0.60
N PHE A 200 -3.79 -4.49 -0.94
CA PHE A 200 -3.80 -3.91 -2.28
C PHE A 200 -2.37 -3.76 -2.79
N ALA A 201 -1.99 -4.61 -3.75
CA ALA A 201 -0.73 -4.55 -4.47
C ALA A 201 -0.92 -3.74 -5.77
N TYR A 202 0.02 -2.86 -6.07
CA TYR A 202 0.01 -2.03 -7.26
C TYR A 202 1.42 -1.94 -7.87
N GLY A 203 1.48 -2.00 -9.20
CA GLY A 203 2.64 -1.65 -10.01
C GLY A 203 2.21 -0.87 -11.24
N SER A 204 2.94 0.19 -11.56
CA SER A 204 2.72 1.03 -12.74
C SER A 204 2.90 0.26 -14.06
N GLY A 205 2.26 0.74 -15.13
CA GLY A 205 2.20 0.06 -16.43
C GLY A 205 0.81 -0.36 -16.96
N SER A 206 -0.23 -0.67 -16.19
CA SER A 206 -0.36 -0.92 -14.76
C SER A 206 -0.97 -2.30 -14.47
N ALA A 207 -0.53 -2.92 -13.38
CA ALA A 207 -1.05 -4.17 -12.87
C ALA A 207 -1.28 -4.08 -11.36
N ALA A 208 -2.48 -4.45 -10.92
CA ALA A 208 -2.85 -4.43 -9.52
C ALA A 208 -3.59 -5.70 -9.12
N ALA A 209 -3.50 -6.02 -7.83
CA ALA A 209 -4.23 -7.11 -7.22
C ALA A 209 -4.70 -6.73 -5.82
N MET A 210 -5.94 -7.07 -5.51
CA MET A 210 -6.48 -7.05 -4.17
C MET A 210 -6.79 -8.47 -3.70
N PHE A 211 -6.37 -8.77 -2.48
CA PHE A 211 -6.52 -10.08 -1.87
C PHE A 211 -6.55 -9.94 -0.36
N SER A 212 -6.87 -11.03 0.34
CA SER A 212 -6.98 -11.04 1.78
C SER A 212 -6.30 -12.25 2.40
N ALA A 213 -5.95 -12.13 3.67
CA ALA A 213 -5.46 -13.24 4.46
C ALA A 213 -6.12 -13.25 5.83
N THR A 214 -6.40 -14.46 6.31
CA THR A 214 -6.88 -14.75 7.66
C THR A 214 -5.71 -15.18 8.54
N LEU A 215 -5.69 -14.68 9.77
CA LEU A 215 -4.60 -14.86 10.73
C LEU A 215 -5.02 -15.85 11.82
N ASN A 216 -4.11 -16.75 12.17
CA ASN A 216 -4.20 -17.59 13.35
C ASN A 216 -3.29 -17.01 14.43
N VAL A 217 -3.80 -16.00 15.16
CA VAL A 217 -3.03 -15.27 16.17
C VAL A 217 -2.66 -16.12 17.40
N SER A 218 -3.40 -17.19 17.67
CA SER A 218 -3.10 -18.13 18.76
C SER A 218 -1.97 -19.12 18.42
N SER A 219 -1.54 -19.17 17.16
CA SER A 219 -0.42 -20.02 16.73
C SER A 219 0.90 -19.59 17.38
N SER A 220 1.64 -20.55 17.94
CA SER A 220 3.00 -20.30 18.46
C SER A 220 3.96 -19.77 17.38
N VAL A 221 3.74 -20.13 16.11
CA VAL A 221 4.50 -19.59 14.97
C VAL A 221 4.19 -18.10 14.80
N TYR A 222 2.93 -17.69 14.92
CA TYR A 222 2.55 -16.27 14.86
C TYR A 222 3.19 -15.47 16.00
N GLN A 223 3.20 -16.02 17.21
CA GLN A 223 3.86 -15.39 18.36
C GLN A 223 5.37 -15.20 18.12
N ARG A 224 6.05 -16.18 17.51
CA ARG A 224 7.44 -16.04 17.09
C ARG A 224 7.62 -14.99 15.98
N MET A 225 6.72 -14.93 15.01
CA MET A 225 6.72 -13.89 13.97
C MET A 225 6.58 -12.49 14.56
N MET A 226 5.74 -12.31 15.59
CA MET A 226 5.58 -11.06 16.34
C MET A 226 6.89 -10.62 16.99
N GLU A 227 7.57 -11.51 17.70
CA GLU A 227 8.86 -11.21 18.33
C GLU A 227 9.92 -10.81 17.29
N ILE A 228 10.04 -11.57 16.19
CA ILE A 228 10.98 -11.27 15.11
C ILE A 228 10.66 -9.93 14.45
N SER A 229 9.37 -9.64 14.23
CA SER A 229 8.93 -8.37 13.62
C SER A 229 9.24 -7.17 14.52
N ARG A 230 9.07 -7.30 15.85
CA ARG A 230 9.47 -6.26 16.81
C ARG A 230 10.97 -5.98 16.76
N ARG A 231 11.80 -7.04 16.73
CA ARG A 231 13.26 -6.90 16.56
C ARG A 231 13.63 -6.24 15.24
N ALA A 232 12.95 -6.59 14.14
CA ALA A 232 13.19 -5.99 12.83
C ALA A 232 12.90 -4.48 12.82
N ILE A 233 11.84 -4.03 13.50
CA ILE A 233 11.53 -2.60 13.65
C ILE A 233 12.55 -1.90 14.57
N ALA A 234 12.94 -2.54 15.67
CA ALA A 234 13.93 -1.98 16.60
C ALA A 234 15.27 -1.64 15.91
N ARG A 235 15.71 -2.48 14.96
CA ARG A 235 16.93 -2.26 14.14
C ARG A 235 16.92 -0.95 13.35
N LEU A 236 15.76 -0.32 13.14
CA LEU A 236 15.72 1.02 12.53
C LEU A 236 16.39 2.09 13.40
N GLY A 237 16.51 1.86 14.71
CA GLY A 237 17.24 2.70 15.66
C GLY A 237 18.76 2.53 15.61
N GLU A 238 19.25 1.45 15.00
CA GLU A 238 20.68 1.14 14.87
C GLU A 238 21.28 1.66 13.55
N ARG A 239 20.48 2.36 12.74
CA ARG A 239 20.94 2.87 11.43
C ARG A 239 21.94 3.99 11.60
N HIS A 240 22.95 3.99 10.74
CA HIS A 240 23.86 5.11 10.61
C HIS A 240 23.16 6.30 9.92
N ILE A 241 23.25 7.48 10.52
CA ILE A 241 22.68 8.71 9.98
C ILE A 241 23.76 9.40 9.13
N CYS A 242 23.50 9.54 7.83
CA CYS A 242 24.36 10.29 6.92
C CYS A 242 23.83 11.71 6.72
N THR A 243 24.73 12.65 6.43
CA THR A 243 24.33 14.01 6.01
C THR A 243 23.73 14.01 4.59
N PRO A 244 22.97 15.04 4.22
CA PRO A 244 22.48 15.19 2.84
C PRO A 244 23.60 15.17 1.78
N ASP A 245 24.76 15.74 2.10
CA ASP A 245 25.92 15.77 1.19
C ASP A 245 26.48 14.36 0.98
N GLN A 246 26.73 13.61 2.06
CA GLN A 246 27.16 12.21 1.97
C GLN A 246 26.20 11.33 1.17
N TYR A 247 24.89 11.58 1.33
CA TYR A 247 23.87 10.88 0.54
C TYR A 247 23.96 11.23 -0.95
N THR A 248 24.17 12.51 -1.27
CA THR A 248 24.30 12.99 -2.65
C THR A 248 25.56 12.43 -3.31
N ASP A 249 26.68 12.41 -2.59
CA ASP A 249 27.93 11.82 -3.04
C ASP A 249 27.79 10.32 -3.32
N ALA A 250 27.10 9.58 -2.44
CA ALA A 250 26.82 8.16 -2.65
C ALA A 250 25.93 7.90 -3.87
N LEU A 251 24.96 8.78 -4.16
CA LEU A 251 24.14 8.68 -5.36
C LEU A 251 24.96 8.95 -6.63
N LYS A 252 25.84 9.95 -6.61
CA LYS A 252 26.75 10.25 -7.73
C LYS A 252 27.69 9.07 -8.01
N MET A 253 28.32 8.52 -6.97
CA MET A 253 29.17 7.32 -7.08
C MET A 253 28.40 6.15 -7.73
N ARG A 254 27.14 5.94 -7.36
CA ARG A 254 26.29 4.91 -7.94
C ARG A 254 26.00 5.15 -9.43
N GLU A 255 25.73 6.39 -9.81
CA GLU A 255 25.52 6.74 -11.23
C GLU A 255 26.77 6.50 -12.06
N GLU A 256 27.94 6.93 -11.58
CA GLU A 256 29.23 6.74 -12.25
C GLU A 256 29.55 5.25 -12.41
N PHE A 257 29.33 4.45 -11.36
CA PHE A 257 29.52 2.99 -11.41
C PHE A 257 28.63 2.30 -12.46
N LEU A 258 27.35 2.69 -12.54
CA LEU A 258 26.42 2.12 -13.52
C LEU A 258 26.73 2.57 -14.96
N ALA A 259 27.34 3.75 -15.12
CA ALA A 259 27.74 4.28 -16.42
C ALA A 259 29.06 3.66 -16.91
N SER A 260 29.94 3.19 -16.02
CA SER A 260 31.21 2.55 -16.41
C SER A 260 31.04 1.10 -16.92
N ASP A 261 29.92 0.45 -16.63
CA ASP A 261 29.61 -0.93 -17.01
C ASP A 261 28.84 -1.04 -18.35
N GLY A 262 28.59 0.07 -19.07
CA GLY A 262 27.85 0.14 -20.34
C GLY A 262 28.69 0.63 -21.51
#